data_AF-A0A966YH61-F1
#
_entry.id   AF-A0A966YH61-F1
#
_cell.length_a   1.000
_cell.length_b   1.000
_cell.length_c   1.000
_cell.angle_alpha   90.00
_cell.angle_beta   90.00
_cell.angle_gamma   90.00
#
_symmetry.space_group_name_H-M   'P 1'
#
loop_
_entity.id
_entity.type
_entity.pdbx_description
1 polymer ?
#
loop_
_entity_poly.entity_id
_entity_poly.type
_entity_poly.pdbx_seq_one_letter_code
_entity_poly.pdbx_strand_id
1 'polypeptide(L)'
;VIVSAILLIGNQRDETGRPQSPLVHPDAEASGIYAMPNLTAETPARCYAAVLHLLADRWTRADGSYGRVANWIMHNEVDQAATWTNMGPQPLPRYAESYHRSARIMHHTARLFDRHARAFISLTHHWTKAPQKPGVYQVRRLLDRFAAFARQLVAPQNKPSDRLPTHSSGSRNRNGQQQACD
;
A
#
# COMPACT_ATOMS: atom_id res chain seq x y z
N VAL A 1 27.55 11.79 -7.63
CA VAL A 1 27.01 11.50 -6.27
C VAL A 1 25.56 11.08 -6.41
N ILE A 2 25.12 10.01 -5.74
CA ILE A 2 23.71 9.57 -5.71
C ILE A 2 23.16 9.92 -4.32
N VAL A 3 22.06 10.67 -4.27
CA VAL A 3 21.40 11.05 -3.01
C VAL A 3 20.17 10.19 -2.79
N SER A 4 20.01 9.72 -1.56
CA SER A 4 18.83 8.99 -1.09
C SER A 4 18.18 9.74 0.05
N ALA A 5 16.86 9.90 0.01
CA ALA A 5 16.08 10.51 1.08
C ALA A 5 15.17 9.46 1.73
N ILE A 6 15.08 9.46 3.06
CA ILE A 6 14.10 8.66 3.80
C ILE A 6 12.92 9.53 4.19
N LEU A 7 11.71 9.03 3.93
CA LEU A 7 10.47 9.73 4.24
C LEU A 7 9.83 9.13 5.48
N LEU A 8 9.64 9.97 6.49
CA LEU A 8 9.16 9.57 7.82
C LEU A 8 7.99 10.47 8.22
N ILE A 9 6.94 9.86 8.79
CA ILE A 9 5.81 10.59 9.36
C ILE A 9 5.97 10.54 10.87
N GLY A 10 6.28 11.68 11.47
CA GLY A 10 6.34 11.78 12.93
C GLY A 10 5.00 11.38 13.52
N ASN A 11 5.00 10.48 14.50
CA ASN A 11 3.75 10.08 15.16
C ASN A 11 3.15 11.26 15.94
N GLN A 12 4.01 12.03 16.63
CA GLN A 12 3.68 13.32 17.25
C GLN A 12 2.30 13.34 17.94
N ARG A 13 1.98 12.26 18.67
CA ARG A 13 0.76 12.23 19.47
C ARG A 13 0.98 13.06 20.73
N ASP A 14 -0.02 13.84 21.10
CA ASP A 14 0.01 14.62 22.34
C ASP A 14 -0.15 13.71 23.57
N GLU A 15 -0.11 14.31 24.76
CA GLU A 15 -0.24 13.61 26.06
C GLU A 15 -1.58 12.86 26.20
N THR A 16 -2.61 13.26 25.43
CA THR A 16 -3.92 12.60 25.39
C THR A 16 -3.99 11.49 24.35
N GLY A 17 -2.90 11.25 23.62
CA GLY A 17 -2.81 10.28 22.54
C GLY A 17 -3.40 10.77 21.22
N ARG A 18 -3.76 12.05 21.06
CA ARG A 18 -4.32 12.57 19.81
C ARG A 18 -3.22 12.89 18.79
N PRO A 19 -3.37 12.52 17.52
CA PRO A 19 -2.38 12.84 16.50
C PRO A 19 -2.37 14.35 16.19
N GLN A 20 -1.20 14.96 16.14
CA GLN A 20 -1.05 16.37 15.79
C GLN A 20 -1.07 16.64 14.27
N SER A 21 -1.04 15.57 13.47
CA SER A 21 -1.10 15.66 12.00
C SER A 21 -2.15 14.69 11.45
N PRO A 22 -2.96 15.10 10.46
CA PRO A 22 -3.90 14.20 9.79
C PRO A 22 -3.20 13.08 9.03
N LEU A 23 -1.90 13.21 8.75
CA LEU A 23 -1.09 12.18 8.09
C LEU A 23 -0.81 10.97 8.97
N VAL A 24 -0.99 11.06 10.29
CA VAL A 24 -0.72 9.96 11.22
C VAL A 24 -1.85 8.94 11.13
N HIS A 25 -1.53 7.66 10.95
CA HIS A 25 -2.52 6.59 10.92
C HIS A 25 -3.41 6.60 12.18
N PRO A 26 -4.74 6.49 12.06
CA PRO A 26 -5.66 6.61 13.21
C PRO A 26 -5.37 5.58 14.31
N ASP A 27 -5.06 4.35 13.92
CA ASP A 27 -4.74 3.25 14.85
C ASP A 27 -3.30 3.33 15.41
N ALA A 28 -2.49 4.33 15.03
CA ALA A 28 -1.13 4.42 15.55
C ALA A 28 -1.12 4.62 17.08
N GLU A 29 -0.26 3.90 17.79
CA GLU A 29 -0.11 4.01 19.25
C GLU A 29 0.92 5.08 19.61
N ALA A 30 0.74 5.76 20.74
CA ALA A 30 1.67 6.80 21.21
C ALA A 30 3.10 6.28 21.48
N SER A 31 3.27 4.98 21.68
CA SER A 31 4.57 4.31 21.88
C SER A 31 5.46 4.28 20.63
N GLY A 32 4.87 4.48 19.43
CA GLY A 32 5.62 4.54 18.18
C GLY A 32 6.31 5.89 17.97
N ILE A 33 7.52 5.88 17.41
CA ILE A 33 8.28 7.11 17.08
C ILE A 33 7.76 7.71 15.76
N TYR A 34 7.59 6.86 14.76
CA TYR A 34 7.01 7.23 13.46
C TYR A 34 5.74 6.43 13.19
N ALA A 35 4.90 6.95 12.30
CA ALA A 35 3.62 6.35 11.93
C ALA A 35 3.58 5.96 10.44
N MET A 36 2.74 4.99 10.11
CA MET A 36 2.26 4.78 8.74
C MET A 36 1.42 6.01 8.31
N PRO A 37 1.39 6.39 7.02
CA PRO A 37 0.45 7.39 6.56
C PRO A 37 -0.99 6.95 6.77
N ASN A 38 -1.84 7.90 7.14
CA ASN A 38 -3.28 7.74 7.12
C ASN A 38 -3.79 7.70 5.67
N LEU A 39 -3.95 6.48 5.17
CA LEU A 39 -4.54 6.20 3.86
C LEU A 39 -5.98 5.68 3.97
N THR A 40 -6.59 5.75 5.16
CA THR A 40 -7.94 5.22 5.41
C THR A 40 -9.03 6.25 5.15
N ALA A 41 -8.67 7.52 5.00
CA ALA A 41 -9.58 8.61 4.65
C ALA A 41 -9.04 9.41 3.47
N GLU A 42 -9.95 9.99 2.67
CA GLU A 42 -9.60 10.66 1.42
C GLU A 42 -8.72 11.89 1.63
N THR A 43 -9.13 12.80 2.51
CA THR A 43 -8.40 14.05 2.80
C THR A 43 -6.94 13.81 3.21
N PRO A 44 -6.61 12.98 4.23
CA PRO A 44 -5.23 12.72 4.59
C PRO A 44 -4.46 11.96 3.51
N ALA A 45 -5.10 11.06 2.76
CA ALA A 45 -4.45 10.37 1.64
C ALA A 45 -4.05 11.36 0.51
N ARG A 46 -4.92 12.32 0.18
CA ARG A 46 -4.62 13.40 -0.78
C ARG A 46 -3.53 14.32 -0.25
N CYS A 47 -3.56 14.67 1.03
CA CYS A 47 -2.52 15.47 1.68
C CYS A 47 -1.15 14.77 1.59
N TYR A 48 -1.10 13.46 1.89
CA TYR A 48 0.11 12.66 1.77
C TYR A 48 0.65 12.68 0.33
N ALA A 49 -0.20 12.42 -0.67
CA ALA A 49 0.20 12.45 -2.08
C ALA A 49 0.70 13.84 -2.52
N ALA A 50 0.05 14.92 -2.06
CA ALA A 50 0.46 16.30 -2.35
C ALA A 50 1.84 16.63 -1.76
N VAL A 51 2.11 16.22 -0.52
CA VAL A 51 3.44 16.35 0.08
C VAL A 51 4.47 15.61 -0.76
N LEU A 52 4.24 14.33 -1.08
CA LEU A 52 5.18 13.56 -1.91
C LEU A 52 5.43 14.20 -3.27
N HIS A 53 4.41 14.78 -3.89
CA HIS A 53 4.52 15.49 -5.16
C HIS A 53 5.39 16.74 -5.04
N LEU A 54 5.16 17.56 -4.02
CA LEU A 54 5.95 18.74 -3.74
C LEU A 54 7.44 18.39 -3.51
N LEU A 55 7.70 17.33 -2.74
CA LEU A 55 9.07 16.86 -2.49
C LEU A 55 9.72 16.38 -3.82
N ALA A 56 9.02 15.55 -4.60
CA ALA A 56 9.54 15.02 -5.85
C ALA A 56 9.84 16.13 -6.87
N ASP A 57 8.92 17.09 -7.05
CA ASP A 57 9.12 18.24 -7.94
C ASP A 57 10.34 19.06 -7.49
N ARG A 58 10.40 19.42 -6.20
CA ARG A 58 11.46 20.29 -5.65
C ARG A 58 12.86 19.73 -5.83
N TRP A 59 13.07 18.43 -5.62
CA TRP A 59 14.39 17.80 -5.73
C TRP A 59 14.60 17.01 -7.02
N THR A 60 13.83 17.32 -8.05
CA THR A 60 14.01 16.76 -9.40
C THR A 60 13.81 17.84 -10.48
N ARG A 61 14.03 19.10 -10.13
CA ARG A 61 13.84 20.23 -11.05
C ARG A 61 14.76 20.13 -12.26
N ALA A 62 14.24 20.47 -13.44
CA ALA A 62 14.99 20.45 -14.69
C ALA A 62 16.17 21.44 -14.68
N ASP A 63 16.04 22.56 -13.95
CA ASP A 63 17.09 23.56 -13.77
C ASP A 63 18.19 23.14 -12.78
N GLY A 64 18.06 21.98 -12.11
CA GLY A 64 19.03 21.46 -11.15
C GLY A 64 19.12 22.22 -9.83
N SER A 65 18.24 23.18 -9.58
CA SER A 65 18.23 23.95 -8.33
C SER A 65 17.89 23.06 -7.12
N TYR A 66 18.50 23.34 -5.96
CA TYR A 66 18.33 22.62 -4.68
C TYR A 66 18.84 21.17 -4.63
N GLY A 67 19.55 20.72 -5.67
CA GLY A 67 20.10 19.36 -5.75
C GLY A 67 19.07 18.32 -6.20
N ARG A 68 19.50 17.05 -6.29
CA ARG A 68 18.68 15.97 -6.83
C ARG A 68 18.58 14.77 -5.89
N VAL A 69 17.37 14.29 -5.63
CA VAL A 69 17.11 13.01 -4.95
C VAL A 69 16.77 11.94 -6.00
N ALA A 70 17.58 10.88 -6.08
CA ALA A 70 17.35 9.79 -7.03
C ALA A 70 16.61 8.60 -6.40
N ASN A 71 16.75 8.44 -5.08
CA ASN A 71 16.26 7.29 -4.33
C ASN A 71 15.37 7.76 -3.18
N TRP A 72 14.17 7.19 -3.10
CA TRP A 72 13.18 7.48 -2.07
C TRP A 72 13.00 6.25 -1.19
N ILE A 73 13.45 6.31 0.06
CA ILE A 73 13.30 5.24 1.04
C ILE A 73 12.00 5.46 1.79
N MET A 74 11.10 4.49 1.67
CA MET A 74 9.75 4.58 2.21
C MET A 74 9.74 4.01 3.63
N HIS A 75 9.65 4.93 4.59
CA HIS A 75 9.62 4.67 6.03
C HIS A 75 10.88 3.97 6.56
N ASN A 76 11.02 3.88 7.88
CA ASN A 76 12.16 3.25 8.53
C ASN A 76 11.82 1.86 9.06
N GLU A 77 12.70 0.89 8.84
CA GLU A 77 12.64 -0.46 9.45
C GLU A 77 11.21 -1.00 9.56
N VAL A 78 10.54 -1.17 8.42
CA VAL A 78 9.08 -1.38 8.39
C VAL A 78 8.65 -2.74 8.96
N ASP A 79 9.60 -3.65 9.15
CA ASP A 79 9.39 -4.89 9.90
C ASP A 79 9.29 -4.65 11.42
N GLN A 80 9.85 -3.57 11.95
CA GLN A 80 9.73 -3.12 13.33
C GLN A 80 8.63 -2.05 13.47
N ALA A 81 7.48 -2.31 12.86
CA ALA A 81 6.41 -1.34 12.67
C ALA A 81 5.94 -0.67 13.98
N ALA A 82 5.85 -1.41 15.08
CA ALA A 82 5.43 -0.88 16.38
C ALA A 82 6.26 0.35 16.81
N THR A 83 7.53 0.43 16.42
CA THR A 83 8.42 1.55 16.76
C THR A 83 8.58 2.52 15.59
N TRP A 84 8.85 2.01 14.40
CA TRP A 84 9.38 2.84 13.30
C TRP A 84 8.41 3.13 12.16
N THR A 85 7.21 2.53 12.15
CA THR A 85 6.17 2.82 11.15
C THR A 85 4.82 2.35 11.70
N ASN A 86 4.41 2.95 12.81
CA ASN A 86 3.32 2.46 13.64
C ASN A 86 1.93 2.71 13.00
N MET A 87 1.07 1.70 13.05
CA MET A 87 -0.37 1.80 12.72
C MET A 87 -1.19 0.90 13.65
N GLY A 88 -0.72 0.76 14.89
CA GLY A 88 -1.22 -0.19 15.86
C GLY A 88 -0.82 -1.63 15.56
N PRO A 89 -1.17 -2.58 16.44
CA PRO A 89 -1.01 -4.01 16.19
C PRO A 89 -1.95 -4.44 15.06
N GLN A 90 -1.39 -4.76 13.90
CA GLN A 90 -2.16 -5.17 12.71
C GLN A 90 -1.77 -6.57 12.25
N PRO A 91 -2.70 -7.32 11.63
CA PRO A 91 -2.33 -8.49 10.86
C PRO A 91 -1.39 -8.11 9.71
N LEU A 92 -0.37 -8.95 9.48
CA LEU A 92 0.63 -8.72 8.43
C LEU A 92 0.05 -8.34 7.06
N PRO A 93 -1.02 -9.00 6.54
CA PRO A 93 -1.59 -8.61 5.25
C PRO A 93 -2.08 -7.17 5.19
N ARG A 94 -2.75 -6.68 6.25
CA ARG A 94 -3.28 -5.30 6.32
C ARG A 94 -2.13 -4.29 6.44
N TYR A 95 -1.13 -4.60 7.26
CA TYR A 95 0.06 -3.75 7.39
C TYR A 95 0.82 -3.62 6.06
N ALA A 96 1.10 -4.75 5.42
CA ALA A 96 1.83 -4.81 4.16
C ALA A 96 1.08 -4.11 3.01
N GLU A 97 -0.26 -4.14 3.03
CA GLU A 97 -1.09 -3.43 2.05
C GLU A 97 -0.96 -1.92 2.21
N SER A 98 -1.11 -1.40 3.44
CA SER A 98 -0.95 0.03 3.74
C SER A 98 0.45 0.53 3.34
N TYR A 99 1.49 -0.24 3.71
CA TYR A 99 2.87 0.05 3.31
C TYR A 99 3.03 0.06 1.78
N HIS A 100 2.52 -0.97 1.10
CA HIS A 100 2.56 -1.06 -0.36
C HIS A 100 1.89 0.14 -1.04
N ARG A 101 0.70 0.54 -0.58
CA ARG A 101 -0.01 1.71 -1.12
C ARG A 101 0.82 2.98 -0.96
N SER A 102 1.42 3.20 0.22
CA SER A 102 2.32 4.32 0.47
C SER A 102 3.53 4.33 -0.48
N ALA A 103 4.23 3.20 -0.62
CA ALA A 103 5.39 3.08 -1.51
C ALA A 103 5.02 3.25 -2.99
N ARG A 104 3.86 2.74 -3.39
CA ARG A 104 3.33 2.87 -4.75
C ARG A 104 3.01 4.33 -5.10
N ILE A 105 2.44 5.10 -4.18
CA ILE A 105 2.20 6.54 -4.39
C ILE A 105 3.54 7.24 -4.69
N MET A 106 4.56 7.02 -3.85
CA MET A 106 5.88 7.62 -4.10
C MET A 106 6.49 7.17 -5.44
N HIS A 107 6.42 5.86 -5.74
CA HIS A 107 6.95 5.31 -6.98
C HIS A 107 6.36 5.99 -8.21
N HIS A 108 5.03 6.16 -8.25
CA HIS A 108 4.38 6.83 -9.38
C HIS A 108 4.65 8.33 -9.39
N THR A 109 4.55 8.99 -8.24
CA THR A 109 4.77 10.43 -8.13
C THR A 109 6.18 10.84 -8.55
N ALA A 110 7.22 10.15 -8.06
CA ALA A 110 8.61 10.47 -8.41
C ALA A 110 8.86 10.35 -9.92
N ARG A 111 8.21 9.37 -10.56
CA ARG A 111 8.37 9.09 -12.00
C ARG A 111 7.69 10.09 -12.93
N LEU A 112 6.83 10.95 -12.40
CA LEU A 112 6.33 12.12 -13.14
C LEU A 112 7.47 13.09 -13.46
N PHE A 113 8.49 13.14 -12.60
CA PHE A 113 9.62 14.08 -12.72
C PHE A 113 10.92 13.40 -13.15
N ASP A 114 11.13 12.14 -12.76
CA ASP A 114 12.30 11.35 -13.16
C ASP A 114 11.96 9.89 -13.44
N ARG A 115 12.04 9.50 -14.71
CA ARG A 115 11.85 8.11 -15.17
C ARG A 115 12.86 7.11 -14.58
N HIS A 116 13.93 7.57 -13.94
CA HIS A 116 14.93 6.76 -13.26
C HIS A 116 14.82 6.79 -11.73
N ALA A 117 13.86 7.53 -11.17
CA ALA A 117 13.62 7.54 -9.73
C ALA A 117 13.26 6.15 -9.22
N ARG A 118 13.80 5.80 -8.03
CA ARG A 118 13.59 4.50 -7.38
C ARG A 118 12.97 4.68 -6.01
N ALA A 119 12.04 3.78 -5.68
CA ALA A 119 11.49 3.65 -4.33
C ALA A 119 12.10 2.41 -3.65
N PHE A 120 12.56 2.56 -2.42
CA PHE A 120 13.20 1.52 -1.63
C PHE A 120 12.42 1.24 -0.35
N ILE A 121 12.55 0.01 0.13
CA ILE A 121 12.05 -0.45 1.43
C ILE A 121 13.21 -0.49 2.42
N SER A 122 12.99 0.03 3.63
CA SER A 122 13.94 -0.06 4.75
C SER A 122 13.53 -1.22 5.66
N LEU A 123 14.46 -2.13 5.95
CA LEU A 123 14.23 -3.34 6.75
C LEU A 123 15.39 -3.54 7.72
N THR A 124 15.12 -4.16 8.86
CA THR A 124 16.20 -4.64 9.73
C THR A 124 16.92 -5.86 9.12
N HIS A 125 18.01 -6.25 9.77
CA HIS A 125 18.76 -7.48 9.46
C HIS A 125 18.03 -8.77 9.91
N HIS A 126 16.82 -8.70 10.47
CA HIS A 126 16.08 -9.83 11.04
C HIS A 126 15.36 -10.69 9.98
N TRP A 127 16.09 -11.22 8.99
CA TRP A 127 15.53 -11.91 7.81
C TRP A 127 14.46 -12.96 8.14
N THR A 128 14.79 -13.93 9.01
CA THR A 128 13.91 -15.03 9.44
C THR A 128 13.60 -15.02 10.93
N LYS A 129 13.96 -13.96 11.67
CA LYS A 129 13.68 -13.89 13.11
C LYS A 129 12.16 -13.87 13.35
N ALA A 130 11.70 -14.64 14.33
CA ALA A 130 10.30 -14.64 14.72
C ALA A 130 9.91 -13.27 15.34
N PRO A 131 8.67 -12.78 15.11
CA PRO A 131 8.13 -11.65 15.84
C PRO A 131 8.28 -11.82 17.34
N GLN A 132 8.85 -10.81 18.00
CA GLN A 132 9.06 -10.83 19.46
C GLN A 132 7.90 -10.17 20.22
N LYS A 133 7.13 -9.32 19.55
CA LYS A 133 5.99 -8.57 20.11
C LYS A 133 5.01 -8.18 18.99
N PRO A 134 3.76 -7.81 19.32
CA PRO A 134 2.82 -7.26 18.34
C PRO A 134 3.42 -6.06 17.58
N GLY A 135 3.07 -5.96 16.30
CA GLY A 135 3.61 -4.92 15.41
C GLY A 135 5.10 -5.10 15.03
N VAL A 136 5.67 -6.29 15.26
CA VAL A 136 6.94 -6.70 14.65
C VAL A 136 6.66 -7.85 13.69
N TYR A 137 7.24 -7.80 12.50
CA TYR A 137 7.01 -8.77 11.44
C TYR A 137 8.32 -9.46 11.04
N GLN A 138 8.23 -10.73 10.65
CA GLN A 138 9.36 -11.40 10.02
C GLN A 138 9.61 -10.77 8.65
N VAL A 139 10.83 -10.26 8.43
CA VAL A 139 11.21 -9.52 7.21
C VAL A 139 10.86 -10.29 5.94
N ARG A 140 11.23 -11.58 5.86
CA ARG A 140 10.94 -12.40 4.69
C ARG A 140 9.45 -12.46 4.34
N ARG A 141 8.59 -12.67 5.34
CA ARG A 141 7.13 -12.74 5.13
C ARG A 141 6.55 -11.39 4.73
N LEU A 142 7.06 -10.30 5.30
CA LEU A 142 6.65 -8.95 4.92
C LEU A 142 6.99 -8.66 3.46
N LEU A 143 8.21 -8.98 3.03
CA LEU A 143 8.63 -8.84 1.64
C LEU A 143 7.85 -9.72 0.68
N ASP A 144 7.61 -10.99 1.03
CA ASP A 144 6.79 -11.90 0.21
C ASP A 144 5.39 -11.30 -0.02
N ARG A 145 4.79 -10.73 1.03
CA ARG A 145 3.48 -10.09 0.95
C ARG A 145 3.50 -8.79 0.15
N PHE A 146 4.50 -7.93 0.37
CA PHE A 146 4.70 -6.71 -0.41
C PHE A 146 4.85 -7.02 -1.90
N ALA A 147 5.68 -8.00 -2.24
CA ALA A 147 5.91 -8.42 -3.62
C ALA A 147 4.66 -9.05 -4.25
N ALA A 148 3.84 -9.77 -3.47
CA ALA A 148 2.55 -10.26 -3.94
C ALA A 148 1.61 -9.11 -4.32
N PHE A 149 1.49 -8.07 -3.50
CA PHE A 149 0.68 -6.90 -3.82
C PHE A 149 1.17 -6.16 -5.06
N ALA A 150 2.49 -6.00 -5.21
CA ALA A 150 3.08 -5.37 -6.37
C ALA A 150 2.77 -6.11 -7.69
N ARG A 151 2.68 -7.46 -7.65
CA ARG A 151 2.35 -8.29 -8.82
C ARG A 151 0.86 -8.35 -9.12
N GLN A 152 -0.01 -8.36 -8.10
CA GLN A 152 -1.47 -8.51 -8.29
C GLN A 152 -2.09 -7.39 -9.14
N LEU A 153 -1.55 -6.17 -9.10
CA LEU A 153 -2.04 -5.05 -9.88
C LEU A 153 -1.57 -5.05 -11.35
N VAL A 154 -0.67 -5.97 -11.73
CA VAL A 154 -0.21 -6.17 -13.12
C VAL A 154 -1.03 -7.25 -13.82
N ALA A 155 -1.76 -8.09 -13.08
CA ALA A 155 -2.66 -9.06 -13.67
C ALA A 155 -3.90 -8.34 -14.27
N PRO A 156 -4.23 -8.54 -15.55
CA PRO A 156 -5.44 -7.97 -16.12
C PRO A 156 -6.65 -8.51 -15.35
N GLN A 157 -7.53 -7.62 -14.88
CA GLN A 157 -8.76 -7.98 -14.17
C GLN A 157 -9.83 -8.67 -15.04
N ASN A 158 -9.50 -9.14 -16.25
CA ASN A 158 -10.44 -9.82 -17.12
C ASN A 158 -10.41 -11.33 -16.89
N LYS A 159 -11.20 -11.80 -15.92
CA LYS A 159 -11.79 -13.15 -15.96
C LYS A 159 -13.30 -13.01 -16.15
N PRO A 160 -13.88 -13.38 -17.30
CA PRO A 160 -15.32 -13.43 -17.45
C PRO A 160 -15.82 -14.73 -16.84
N SER A 161 -16.32 -14.68 -15.60
CA SER A 161 -17.16 -15.74 -15.03
C SER A 161 -18.45 -15.16 -14.48
N ASP A 162 -19.21 -14.51 -15.35
CA ASP A 162 -20.65 -14.28 -15.15
C ASP A 162 -21.30 -14.27 -16.54
N ARG A 163 -21.38 -15.45 -17.17
CA ARG A 163 -22.45 -15.67 -18.16
C ARG A 163 -23.64 -16.21 -17.39
N LEU A 164 -24.65 -15.37 -17.20
CA LEU A 164 -25.99 -15.82 -16.87
C LEU A 164 -26.41 -16.87 -17.93
N PRO A 165 -27.05 -17.99 -17.53
CA PRO A 165 -27.56 -18.94 -18.49
C PRO A 165 -28.68 -18.27 -19.29
N THR A 166 -28.48 -18.19 -20.60
CA THR A 166 -29.53 -17.81 -21.54
C THR A 166 -30.62 -18.88 -21.49
N HIS A 167 -31.79 -18.56 -20.96
CA HIS A 167 -32.98 -19.39 -21.10
C HIS A 167 -33.31 -19.55 -22.59
N SER A 168 -33.11 -20.74 -23.14
CA SER A 168 -33.66 -21.11 -24.43
C SER A 168 -35.17 -21.27 -24.30
N SER A 169 -35.92 -20.38 -24.95
CA SER A 169 -37.37 -20.48 -25.13
C SER A 169 -37.70 -21.68 -26.02
N GLY A 170 -38.12 -22.78 -25.39
CA GLY A 170 -38.69 -23.94 -26.08
C GLY A 170 -40.09 -23.61 -26.59
N SER A 171 -40.22 -23.47 -27.91
CA SER A 171 -41.50 -23.45 -28.64
C SER A 171 -42.27 -24.76 -28.38
N ARG A 172 -43.46 -24.65 -27.77
CA ARG A 172 -44.44 -25.75 -27.73
C ARG A 172 -45.18 -25.80 -29.06
N ASN A 173 -45.06 -26.93 -29.77
CA ASN A 173 -45.94 -27.23 -30.89
C ASN A 173 -47.11 -28.13 -30.42
N ARG A 174 -48.30 -27.79 -30.90
CA ARG A 174 -49.57 -28.51 -30.70
C ARG A 174 -49.60 -29.80 -31.55
N ASN A 175 -50.52 -30.69 -31.16
CA ASN A 175 -50.89 -31.98 -31.76
C ASN A 175 -50.09 -33.14 -31.14
N GLY A 176 -50.64 -34.07 -30.38
CA GLY A 176 -52.01 -34.58 -30.38
C GLY A 176 -51.90 -36.07 -30.63
N GLN A 177 -51.84 -36.87 -29.56
CA GLN A 177 -52.38 -38.23 -29.48
C GLN A 177 -52.10 -38.82 -28.11
N GLN A 178 -53.15 -39.35 -27.52
CA GLN A 178 -53.20 -40.03 -26.25
C GLN A 178 -53.63 -41.45 -26.58
N GLN A 179 -52.77 -42.44 -26.30
CA GLN A 179 -53.20 -43.81 -26.13
C GLN A 179 -52.15 -44.63 -25.37
N ALA A 180 -52.66 -45.39 -24.41
CA ALA A 180 -51.96 -46.26 -23.46
C ALA A 180 -51.61 -47.62 -24.07
N CYS A 181 -50.69 -48.35 -23.43
CA CYS A 181 -50.74 -49.81 -23.24
C CYS A 181 -49.83 -50.19 -22.07
N ASP A 182 -50.44 -50.94 -21.14
CA ASP A 182 -49.98 -51.86 -20.09
C ASP A 182 -48.88 -51.48 -19.07
#